data_AF-A0A3L7SQY7-F1
#
_entry.id   AF-A0A3L7SQY7-F1
#
_cell.length_a   1.000
_cell.length_b   1.000
_cell.length_c   1.000
_cell.angle_alpha   90.00
_cell.angle_beta   90.00
_cell.angle_gamma   90.00
#
_symmetry.space_group_name_H-M   'P 1'
#
loop_
_entity.id
_entity.type
_entity.pdbx_description
1 polymer ?
#
loop_
_entity_poly.entity_id
_entity_poly.type
_entity_poly.pdbx_seq_one_letter_code
_entity_poly.pdbx_strand_id
1 'polypeptide(L)'
;MSVASTTPAVTIAFECTPLRSVPRFDIPLDASPVYRVRLERMQRAVASHGTRNAYYLTDGGCTFRFTNDPALGWVRFRFEGTLLTDDADARTIGSDLDIALDQETCDWLTQPAVEWLKLAAKHAVEIEFDRYIAAGDLSRALERLAREQAASDAAGGYLG
;
A
#
# COMPACT_ATOMS: atom_id res chain seq x y z
N MET A 1 -15.54 -32.37 -8.69
CA MET A 1 -15.06 -31.97 -7.35
C MET A 1 -14.64 -30.52 -7.44
N SER A 2 -15.42 -29.61 -6.86
CA SER A 2 -15.07 -28.18 -6.84
C SER A 2 -13.90 -28.00 -5.88
N VAL A 3 -12.78 -27.46 -6.35
CA VAL A 3 -11.66 -27.09 -5.48
C VAL A 3 -12.17 -25.96 -4.60
N ALA A 4 -12.38 -26.24 -3.31
CA ALA A 4 -12.71 -25.19 -2.36
C ALA A 4 -11.54 -24.21 -2.33
N SER A 5 -11.75 -22.97 -2.77
CA SER A 5 -10.75 -21.91 -2.68
C SER A 5 -10.55 -21.55 -1.20
N THR A 6 -9.52 -22.10 -0.57
CA THR A 6 -9.16 -21.76 0.81
C THR A 6 -8.77 -20.29 0.87
N THR A 7 -9.56 -19.49 1.60
CA THR A 7 -9.22 -18.09 1.84
C THR A 7 -7.96 -18.04 2.71
N PRO A 8 -6.94 -17.24 2.37
CA PRO A 8 -5.71 -17.21 3.15
C PRO A 8 -5.96 -16.61 4.54
N ALA A 9 -5.20 -17.08 5.54
CA ALA A 9 -5.31 -16.61 6.92
C ALA A 9 -4.93 -15.12 7.07
N VAL A 10 -4.07 -14.63 6.17
CA VAL A 10 -3.72 -13.22 6.03
C VAL A 10 -3.97 -12.80 4.58
N THR A 11 -4.80 -11.80 4.37
CA THR A 11 -5.06 -11.21 3.04
C THR A 11 -4.55 -9.79 3.03
N ILE A 12 -3.70 -9.45 2.06
CA ILE A 12 -3.12 -8.11 1.91
C ILE A 12 -3.40 -7.60 0.50
N ALA A 13 -3.79 -6.34 0.40
CA ALA A 13 -3.95 -5.61 -0.86
C ALA A 13 -3.45 -4.18 -0.69
N PHE A 14 -2.87 -3.62 -1.75
CA PHE A 14 -2.40 -2.23 -1.78
C PHE A 14 -2.17 -1.78 -3.23
N GLU A 15 -2.17 -0.47 -3.42
CA GLU A 15 -1.54 0.17 -4.58
C GLU A 15 -0.10 0.55 -4.23
N CYS A 16 0.81 0.48 -5.20
CA CYS A 16 2.21 0.81 -5.02
C CYS A 16 2.65 1.86 -6.04
N THR A 17 3.26 2.95 -5.55
CA THR A 17 3.88 4.00 -6.35
C THR A 17 5.36 4.12 -6.01
N PRO A 18 6.29 3.78 -6.92
CA PRO A 18 7.71 4.02 -6.70
C PRO A 18 7.98 5.53 -6.63
N LEU A 19 8.59 6.03 -5.56
CA LEU A 19 8.76 7.48 -5.40
C LEU A 19 9.66 8.10 -6.47
N ARG A 20 10.60 7.32 -7.02
CA ARG A 20 11.45 7.74 -8.16
C ARG A 20 10.69 7.98 -9.47
N SER A 21 9.49 7.40 -9.65
CA SER A 21 8.73 7.57 -10.90
C SER A 21 7.83 8.80 -10.90
N VAL A 22 7.73 9.51 -9.77
CA VAL A 22 6.89 10.71 -9.67
C VAL A 22 7.71 11.93 -10.13
N PRO A 23 7.34 12.60 -11.23
CA PRO A 23 8.16 13.64 -11.85
C PRO A 23 8.13 14.95 -11.06
N ARG A 24 7.00 15.27 -10.42
CA ARG A 24 6.80 16.44 -9.57
C ARG A 24 5.87 16.08 -8.44
N PHE A 25 6.21 16.56 -7.25
CA PHE A 25 5.36 16.41 -6.07
C PHE A 25 4.58 17.69 -5.75
N ASP A 26 4.66 18.72 -6.61
CA ASP A 26 3.96 19.98 -6.40
C ASP A 26 2.44 19.75 -6.34
N ILE A 27 1.79 20.36 -5.36
CA ILE A 27 0.34 20.23 -5.17
C ILE A 27 -0.36 21.28 -6.03
N PRO A 28 -1.20 20.86 -7.00
CA PRO A 28 -1.96 21.80 -7.82
C PRO A 28 -2.87 22.69 -6.97
N LEU A 29 -3.00 23.97 -7.35
CA LEU A 29 -3.87 24.93 -6.65
C LEU A 29 -5.37 24.61 -6.76
N ASP A 30 -5.75 23.73 -7.69
CA ASP A 30 -7.10 23.25 -7.92
C ASP A 30 -7.32 21.81 -7.40
N ALA A 31 -6.30 21.20 -6.78
CA ALA A 31 -6.39 19.85 -6.26
C ALA A 31 -7.50 19.71 -5.20
N SER A 32 -8.28 18.63 -5.30
CA SER A 32 -9.29 18.28 -4.29
C SER A 32 -8.64 18.06 -2.92
N PRO A 33 -9.35 18.32 -1.79
CA PRO A 33 -8.76 18.17 -0.46
C PRO A 33 -8.15 16.78 -0.20
N VAL A 34 -8.81 15.72 -0.68
CA VAL A 34 -8.32 14.34 -0.54
C VAL A 34 -7.02 14.12 -1.33
N TYR A 35 -6.97 14.61 -2.57
CA TYR A 35 -5.78 14.49 -3.41
C TYR A 35 -4.61 15.30 -2.85
N ARG A 36 -4.87 16.49 -2.30
CA ARG A 36 -3.86 17.30 -1.61
C ARG A 36 -3.24 16.56 -0.44
N VAL A 37 -4.06 16.00 0.46
CA VAL A 37 -3.56 15.26 1.62
C VAL A 37 -2.67 14.08 1.18
N ARG A 38 -3.07 13.35 0.12
CA ARG A 38 -2.25 12.27 -0.44
C ARG A 38 -0.90 12.78 -0.94
N LEU A 39 -0.88 13.87 -1.70
CA LEU A 39 0.36 14.48 -2.19
C LEU A 39 1.24 15.02 -1.05
N GLU A 40 0.66 15.66 -0.02
CA GLU A 40 1.40 16.13 1.16
C GLU A 40 2.07 14.97 1.92
N ARG A 41 1.42 13.81 1.97
CA ARG A 41 2.00 12.62 2.60
C ARG A 41 3.11 12.02 1.75
N MET A 42 2.95 11.97 0.43
CA MET A 42 4.02 11.56 -0.49
C MET A 42 5.22 12.53 -0.44
N GLN A 43 4.98 13.84 -0.39
CA GLN A 43 6.04 14.85 -0.19
C GLN A 43 6.80 14.61 1.11
N ARG A 44 6.08 14.34 2.21
CA ARG A 44 6.70 14.00 3.49
C ARG A 44 7.52 12.71 3.41
N ALA A 45 7.01 11.68 2.74
CA ALA A 45 7.75 10.45 2.51
C ALA A 45 9.06 10.69 1.76
N VAL A 46 9.01 11.49 0.69
CA VAL A 46 10.20 11.88 -0.09
C VAL A 46 11.19 12.69 0.75
N ALA A 47 10.69 13.63 1.56
CA ALA A 47 11.53 14.45 2.42
C ALA A 47 12.23 13.60 3.51
N SER A 48 11.54 12.61 4.07
CA SER A 48 12.08 11.75 5.13
C SER A 48 13.02 10.66 4.60
N HIS A 49 12.68 10.04 3.46
CA HIS A 49 13.29 8.79 3.02
C HIS A 49 13.98 8.88 1.65
N GLY A 50 13.81 9.99 0.93
CA GLY A 50 14.24 10.13 -0.45
C GLY A 50 13.34 9.38 -1.44
N THR A 51 13.78 9.29 -2.70
CA THR A 51 13.02 8.67 -3.79
C THR A 51 13.59 7.33 -4.25
N ARG A 52 14.87 7.08 -3.98
CA ARG A 52 15.59 5.87 -4.39
C ARG A 52 15.25 4.73 -3.43
N ASN A 53 14.95 3.55 -3.97
CA ASN A 53 14.60 2.36 -3.19
C ASN A 53 13.44 2.60 -2.19
N ALA A 54 12.57 3.58 -2.50
CA ALA A 54 11.44 3.98 -1.67
C ALA A 54 10.14 3.89 -2.47
N TYR A 55 9.14 3.27 -1.84
CA TYR A 55 7.87 2.92 -2.46
C TYR A 55 6.73 3.37 -1.57
N TYR A 56 5.81 4.14 -2.12
CA TYR A 56 4.65 4.61 -1.40
C TYR A 56 3.47 3.68 -1.62
N LEU A 57 2.93 3.12 -0.54
CA LEU A 57 1.76 2.26 -0.54
C LEU A 57 0.51 3.07 -0.19
N THR A 58 -0.54 2.91 -0.99
CA THR A 58 -1.86 3.54 -0.81
C THR A 58 -2.97 2.50 -0.86
N ASP A 59 -4.15 2.85 -0.35
CA ASP A 59 -5.34 1.98 -0.35
C ASP A 59 -5.05 0.59 0.25
N GLY A 60 -4.15 0.57 1.23
CA GLY A 60 -3.65 -0.65 1.86
C GLY A 60 -4.68 -1.26 2.80
N GLY A 61 -4.88 -2.57 2.67
CA GLY A 61 -5.71 -3.37 3.58
C GLY A 61 -5.01 -4.67 3.97
N CYS A 62 -4.92 -4.96 5.27
CA CYS A 62 -4.40 -6.21 5.82
C CYS A 62 -5.49 -6.85 6.69
N THR A 63 -5.97 -8.03 6.30
CA THR A 63 -7.02 -8.76 7.03
C THR A 63 -6.44 -10.02 7.66
N PHE A 64 -6.57 -10.15 8.98
CA PHE A 64 -6.29 -11.38 9.72
C PHE A 64 -7.59 -12.14 9.98
N ARG A 65 -7.59 -13.44 9.72
CA ARG A 65 -8.69 -14.36 10.06
C ARG A 65 -8.26 -15.30 11.17
N PHE A 66 -9.03 -15.31 12.26
CA PHE A 66 -8.78 -16.14 13.44
C PHE A 66 -9.74 -17.33 13.53
N THR A 67 -10.81 -17.34 12.73
CA THR A 67 -11.75 -18.45 12.64
C THR A 67 -11.99 -18.80 11.17
N ASN A 68 -12.58 -19.98 10.95
CA ASN A 68 -12.98 -20.45 9.61
C ASN A 68 -14.34 -19.91 9.17
N ASP A 69 -15.03 -19.15 10.04
CA ASP A 69 -16.29 -18.49 9.67
C ASP A 69 -15.98 -17.18 8.93
N PRO A 70 -16.48 -16.98 7.69
CA PRO A 70 -16.22 -15.76 6.95
C PRO A 70 -16.83 -14.50 7.61
N ALA A 71 -17.87 -14.65 8.43
CA ALA A 71 -18.59 -13.56 9.07
C ALA A 71 -18.10 -13.22 10.49
N LEU A 72 -17.33 -14.11 11.14
CA LEU A 72 -16.93 -13.95 12.54
C LEU A 72 -15.42 -14.17 12.72
N GLY A 73 -14.83 -13.47 13.68
CA GLY A 73 -13.44 -13.72 14.06
C GLY A 73 -12.40 -13.27 13.03
N TRP A 74 -12.54 -12.07 12.48
CA TRP A 74 -11.51 -11.43 11.67
C TRP A 74 -11.34 -9.96 12.04
N VAL A 75 -10.18 -9.41 11.68
CA VAL A 75 -9.88 -7.98 11.83
C VAL A 75 -9.21 -7.48 10.56
N ARG A 76 -9.51 -6.24 10.19
CA ARG A 76 -8.92 -5.54 9.05
C ARG A 76 -8.23 -4.28 9.54
N PHE A 77 -6.98 -4.13 9.14
CA PHE A 77 -6.21 -2.92 9.28
C PHE A 77 -6.14 -2.22 7.93
N ARG A 78 -6.33 -0.90 7.94
CA ARG A 78 -5.93 -0.04 6.82
C ARG A 78 -4.50 0.41 7.03
N PHE A 79 -3.75 0.56 5.95
CA PHE A 79 -2.39 1.09 6.01
C PHE A 79 -2.06 1.98 4.80
N GLU A 80 -1.15 2.91 5.04
CA GLU A 80 -0.61 3.81 4.03
C GLU A 80 0.79 4.27 4.48
N GLY A 81 1.72 4.47 3.56
CA GLY A 81 3.06 4.96 3.91
C GLY A 81 4.15 4.45 3.01
N THR A 82 5.38 4.42 3.51
CA THR A 82 6.58 4.17 2.71
C THR A 82 7.21 2.83 3.07
N LEU A 83 7.53 2.02 2.06
CA LEU A 83 8.43 0.89 2.15
C LEU A 83 9.79 1.23 1.57
N LEU A 84 10.83 0.75 2.23
CA LEU A 84 12.23 0.93 1.85
C LEU A 84 12.82 -0.43 1.50
N THR A 85 13.50 -0.50 0.36
CA THR A 85 14.18 -1.71 -0.09
C THR A 85 15.68 -1.56 -0.03
N ASP A 86 16.38 -2.68 -0.18
CA ASP A 86 17.81 -2.68 -0.45
C ASP A 86 18.15 -2.02 -1.80
N ASP A 87 19.44 -1.83 -2.03
CA ASP A 87 19.97 -1.19 -3.24
C ASP A 87 19.58 -1.91 -4.54
N ALA A 88 19.25 -3.21 -4.45
CA ALA A 88 18.87 -4.05 -5.58
C ALA A 88 17.36 -4.05 -5.86
N ASP A 89 16.56 -3.31 -5.08
CA ASP A 89 15.10 -3.37 -5.13
C ASP A 89 14.58 -4.82 -4.99
N ALA A 90 15.24 -5.65 -4.20
CA ALA A 90 14.94 -7.08 -4.08
C ALA A 90 14.24 -7.45 -2.78
N ARG A 91 14.50 -6.68 -1.71
CA ARG A 91 14.00 -6.98 -0.37
C ARG A 91 13.71 -5.73 0.44
N THR A 92 12.65 -5.76 1.22
CA THR A 92 12.28 -4.74 2.19
C THR A 92 13.27 -4.74 3.36
N ILE A 93 13.84 -3.58 3.64
CA ILE A 93 14.78 -3.36 4.75
C ILE A 93 14.17 -2.51 5.87
N GLY A 94 13.04 -1.86 5.59
CA GLY A 94 12.31 -1.07 6.57
C GLY A 94 11.02 -0.50 6.02
N SER A 95 10.23 0.04 6.94
CA SER A 95 8.95 0.65 6.60
C SER A 95 8.55 1.75 7.58
N ASP A 96 7.92 2.78 7.03
CA ASP A 96 7.27 3.88 7.72
C ASP A 96 5.80 3.90 7.29
N LEU A 97 5.01 3.05 7.96
CA LEU A 97 3.59 2.83 7.66
C LEU A 97 2.73 3.41 8.79
N ASP A 98 1.73 4.20 8.42
CA ASP A 98 0.58 4.49 9.26
C ASP A 98 -0.40 3.31 9.14
N ILE A 99 -0.59 2.59 10.23
CA ILE A 99 -1.47 1.41 10.30
C ILE A 99 -2.55 1.69 11.34
N ALA A 100 -3.81 1.50 10.98
CA ALA A 100 -4.94 1.70 11.87
C ALA A 100 -5.95 0.56 11.75
N LEU A 101 -6.57 0.19 12.86
CA LEU A 101 -7.71 -0.71 12.83
C LEU A 101 -8.83 -0.04 12.04
N ASP A 102 -9.38 -0.76 11.06
CA ASP A 102 -10.43 -0.30 10.15
C ASP A 102 -11.76 -0.96 10.50
N GLN A 103 -11.77 -2.30 10.57
CA GLN A 103 -12.95 -3.11 10.85
C GLN A 103 -12.60 -4.35 11.67
N GLU A 104 -13.55 -4.86 12.43
CA GLU A 104 -13.41 -6.09 13.21
C GLU A 104 -14.77 -6.78 13.39
N THR A 105 -14.72 -8.08 13.66
CA THR A 105 -15.88 -8.91 14.03
C THR A 105 -15.58 -9.79 15.25
N CYS A 106 -14.66 -9.35 16.11
CA CYS A 106 -14.16 -10.05 17.28
C CYS A 106 -14.61 -9.26 18.51
N ASP A 107 -15.74 -9.63 19.13
CA ASP A 107 -16.20 -9.02 20.38
C ASP A 107 -15.25 -9.30 21.57
N TRP A 108 -14.32 -10.25 21.41
CA TRP A 108 -13.22 -10.53 22.34
C TRP A 108 -11.90 -9.79 22.01
N LEU A 109 -11.88 -8.88 21.03
CA LEU A 109 -10.67 -8.13 20.68
C LEU A 109 -10.34 -7.07 21.74
N THR A 110 -9.13 -7.14 22.28
CA THR A 110 -8.67 -6.22 23.32
C THR A 110 -7.68 -5.20 22.76
N GLN A 111 -7.56 -4.03 23.38
CA GLN A 111 -6.60 -3.01 22.93
C GLN A 111 -5.15 -3.53 22.84
N PRO A 112 -4.62 -4.31 23.81
CA PRO A 112 -3.27 -4.88 23.69
C PRO A 112 -3.15 -5.83 22.49
N ALA A 113 -4.21 -6.58 22.17
CA ALA A 113 -4.22 -7.42 20.98
C ALA A 113 -4.22 -6.58 19.69
N VAL A 114 -4.94 -5.46 19.65
CA VAL A 114 -4.91 -4.53 18.51
C VAL A 114 -3.51 -3.98 18.28
N GLU A 115 -2.80 -3.53 19.33
CA GLU A 115 -1.44 -3.02 19.20
C GLU A 115 -0.46 -4.09 18.71
N TRP A 116 -0.57 -5.31 19.25
CA TRP A 116 0.24 -6.42 18.77
C TRP A 116 -0.07 -6.79 17.31
N LEU A 117 -1.35 -6.79 16.93
CA LEU A 117 -1.78 -7.08 15.56
C LEU A 117 -1.40 -5.96 14.58
N LYS A 118 -1.33 -4.71 15.04
CA LYS A 118 -0.82 -3.58 14.24
C LYS A 118 0.66 -3.79 13.90
N LEU A 119 1.46 -4.27 14.85
CA LEU A 119 2.85 -4.66 14.58
C LEU A 119 2.92 -5.89 13.65
N ALA A 120 2.04 -6.88 13.84
CA ALA A 120 1.97 -8.03 12.95
C ALA A 120 1.59 -7.62 11.52
N ALA A 121 0.67 -6.67 11.34
CA ALA A 121 0.30 -6.12 10.05
C ALA A 121 1.49 -5.46 9.35
N LYS A 122 2.31 -4.70 10.09
CA LYS A 122 3.55 -4.12 9.56
C LYS A 122 4.45 -5.19 8.95
N HIS A 123 4.76 -6.23 9.71
CA HIS A 123 5.61 -7.33 9.23
C HIS A 123 4.99 -8.10 8.07
N ALA A 124 3.67 -8.33 8.12
CA ALA A 124 2.97 -9.02 7.04
C ALA A 124 3.01 -8.21 5.72
N VAL A 125 2.85 -6.88 5.79
CA VAL A 125 2.97 -5.99 4.63
C VAL A 125 4.39 -5.98 4.07
N GLU A 126 5.43 -5.93 4.91
CA GLU A 126 6.83 -6.01 4.47
C GLU A 126 7.10 -7.33 3.71
N ILE A 127 6.63 -8.45 4.25
CA ILE A 127 6.79 -9.77 3.62
C ILE A 127 5.97 -9.88 2.32
N GLU A 128 4.75 -9.35 2.29
CA GLU A 128 3.94 -9.37 1.07
C GLU A 128 4.53 -8.46 -0.01
N PHE A 129 5.18 -7.37 0.37
CA PHE A 129 5.88 -6.51 -0.57
C PHE A 129 7.08 -7.22 -1.22
N ASP A 130 7.87 -7.97 -0.45
CA ASP A 130 8.94 -8.80 -1.02
C ASP A 130 8.38 -9.79 -2.06
N ARG A 131 7.22 -10.40 -1.78
CA ARG A 131 6.52 -11.29 -2.71
C ARG A 131 6.04 -10.53 -3.96
N TYR A 132 5.51 -9.32 -3.79
CA TYR A 132 5.04 -8.46 -4.87
C TYR A 132 6.18 -8.06 -5.83
N ILE A 133 7.35 -7.70 -5.30
CA ILE A 133 8.55 -7.44 -6.10
C ILE A 133 8.97 -8.71 -6.84
N ALA A 134 9.11 -9.83 -6.12
CA ALA A 134 9.58 -11.08 -6.68
C ALA A 134 8.67 -11.62 -7.79
N ALA A 135 7.36 -11.34 -7.72
CA ALA A 135 6.39 -11.68 -8.76
C ALA A 135 6.49 -10.79 -10.03
N GLY A 136 7.30 -9.73 -10.00
CA GLY A 136 7.45 -8.77 -11.09
C GLY A 136 6.25 -7.82 -11.23
N ASP A 137 5.34 -7.78 -10.26
CA ASP A 137 4.16 -6.92 -10.29
C ASP A 137 4.52 -5.44 -10.14
N LEU A 138 5.68 -5.14 -9.56
CA LEU A 138 6.26 -3.79 -9.56
C LEU A 138 6.51 -3.27 -10.98
N SER A 139 7.13 -4.07 -11.84
CA SER A 139 7.39 -3.70 -13.24
C SER A 139 6.07 -3.44 -13.99
N ARG A 140 5.05 -4.28 -13.74
CA ARG A 140 3.71 -4.10 -14.33
C ARG A 140 3.03 -2.83 -13.83
N ALA A 141 3.19 -2.48 -12.55
CA ALA A 141 2.65 -1.24 -12.00
C ALA A 141 3.29 -0.01 -12.65
N LEU A 142 4.61 -0.03 -12.85
CA LEU A 142 5.32 1.02 -13.59
C LEU A 142 4.82 1.16 -15.04
N GLU A 143 4.60 0.06 -15.75
CA GLU A 143 4.04 0.07 -17.10
C GLU A 143 2.60 0.61 -17.17
N ARG A 144 1.80 0.35 -16.13
CA ARG A 144 0.43 0.90 -16.04
C ARG A 144 0.49 2.41 -15.81
N LEU A 145 1.30 2.87 -14.88
CA LEU A 145 1.48 4.30 -14.58
C LEU A 145 1.95 5.06 -15.83
N ALA A 146 2.91 4.51 -16.59
CA ALA A 146 3.38 5.11 -17.83
C ALA A 146 2.28 5.23 -18.89
N ARG A 147 1.39 4.22 -19.00
CA ARG A 147 0.25 4.25 -19.93
C ARG A 147 -0.80 5.28 -19.53
N GLU A 148 -1.11 5.38 -18.24
CA GLU A 148 -2.06 6.37 -17.71
C GLU A 148 -1.54 7.80 -17.93
N GLN A 149 -0.23 8.03 -17.71
CA GLN A 149 0.38 9.33 -17.99
C GLN A 149 0.30 9.66 -19.48
N ALA A 150 0.64 8.72 -20.37
CA ALA A 150 0.55 8.92 -21.81
C ALA A 150 -0.89 9.21 -22.29
N ALA A 151 -1.89 8.57 -21.67
CA ALA A 151 -3.29 8.84 -21.96
C ALA A 151 -3.74 10.23 -21.47
N SER A 152 -3.27 10.65 -20.29
CA SER A 152 -3.52 11.98 -19.73
C SER A 152 -2.89 13.09 -20.59
N ASP A 153 -1.62 12.92 -21.00
CA ASP A 153 -0.91 13.86 -21.86
C ASP A 153 -1.58 13.97 -23.25
N ALA A 154 -2.09 12.86 -23.80
CA ALA A 154 -2.84 12.85 -25.05
C ALA A 154 -4.22 13.52 -24.92
N ALA A 155 -4.88 13.42 -23.76
CA ALA A 155 -6.16 14.07 -23.49
C ALA A 155 -6.02 15.57 -23.17
N GLY A 156 -4.88 15.99 -22.60
CA GLY A 156 -4.56 17.39 -22.29
C GLY A 156 -3.97 18.20 -23.44
N GLY A 157 -3.71 17.58 -24.60
CA GLY A 157 -3.03 18.18 -25.75
C GLY A 157 -3.87 19.08 -26.67
N TYR A 158 -5.06 19.52 -26.26
CA TYR A 158 -5.89 20.46 -27.05
C TYR A 158 -6.16 21.75 -26.27
N LEU A 159 -5.15 22.62 -26.23
CA LEU A 159 -5.33 24.06 -26.12
C LEU A 159 -4.55 24.67 -27.29
N GLY A 160 -5.29 25.26 -28.22
CA GLY A 160 -4.79 25.78 -29.51
C GLY A 160 -3.89 27.00 -29.41
#